data_AF-A0A8J2RA07-F1
#
_entry.id   AF-A0A8J2RA07-F1
#
_cell.length_a   1.000
_cell.length_b   1.000
_cell.length_c   1.000
_cell.angle_alpha   90.00
_cell.angle_beta   90.00
_cell.angle_gamma   90.00
#
_symmetry.space_group_name_H-M   'P 1'
#
loop_
_entity.id
_entity.type
_entity.pdbx_description
1 polymer ?
#
loop_
_entity_poly.entity_id
_entity_poly.type
_entity_poly.pdbx_seq_one_letter_code
_entity_poly.pdbx_strand_id
1 'polypeptide(L)'
;MLGREVRTSLHAMFLRGEHRPPLVKHQPHLIKEFNPGDRIQARDYTVGSTQRWRFGTIQERLGRLHYKIITDDGCVWRRHIDHIQKLGRRNCSVSPLY
;
A
#
# COMPACT_ATOMS: atom_id res chain seq x y z
N MET A 1 27.12 29.33 -28.05
CA MET A 1 27.58 27.94 -27.82
C MET A 1 27.30 27.61 -26.36
N LEU A 2 26.34 26.70 -26.07
CA LEU A 2 25.88 26.42 -24.71
C LEU A 2 26.93 25.61 -23.94
N GLY A 3 27.86 26.31 -23.26
CA GLY A 3 28.82 25.75 -22.31
C GLY A 3 28.18 25.32 -20.98
N ARG A 4 27.04 24.64 -21.03
CA ARG A 4 26.37 24.07 -19.85
C ARG A 4 26.49 22.55 -19.91
N GLU A 5 27.18 22.00 -18.93
CA GLU A 5 27.30 20.55 -18.76
C GLU A 5 25.91 19.93 -18.50
N VAL A 6 25.46 19.08 -19.42
CA VAL A 6 24.18 18.40 -19.31
C VAL A 6 24.34 17.22 -18.35
N ARG A 7 24.06 17.45 -17.06
CA ARG A 7 24.03 16.39 -16.05
C ARG A 7 22.80 15.51 -16.29
N THR A 8 22.99 14.42 -17.04
CA THR A 8 21.94 13.42 -17.27
C THR A 8 21.80 12.51 -16.05
N SER A 9 20.62 11.90 -15.89
CA SER A 9 20.39 10.84 -14.88
C SER A 9 21.43 9.71 -14.98
N LEU A 10 21.93 9.46 -16.19
CA LEU A 10 22.98 8.48 -16.51
C LEU A 10 24.34 8.91 -15.93
N HIS A 11 24.69 10.21 -15.96
CA HIS A 11 25.88 10.75 -15.31
C HIS A 11 25.87 10.54 -13.77
N ALA A 12 24.69 10.62 -13.14
CA ALA A 12 24.52 10.34 -11.71
C ALA A 12 24.60 8.84 -11.35
N MET A 13 24.51 7.93 -12.32
CA MET A 13 24.70 6.50 -12.10
C MET A 13 26.18 6.12 -12.04
N PHE A 14 27.05 6.77 -12.83
CA PHE A 14 28.50 6.51 -12.82
C PHE A 14 29.23 7.01 -11.57
N LEU A 15 28.67 8.01 -10.87
CA LEU A 15 29.21 8.52 -9.59
C LEU A 15 28.94 7.61 -8.38
N ARG A 16 28.17 6.52 -8.56
CA ARG A 16 27.84 5.56 -7.48
C ARG A 16 28.84 4.41 -7.41
N GLY A 17 30.13 4.71 -7.53
CA GLY A 17 31.18 3.80 -7.06
C GLY A 17 31.23 3.83 -5.53
N GLU A 18 31.28 2.66 -4.89
CA GLU A 18 31.70 2.49 -3.48
C GLU A 18 30.73 2.89 -2.35
N HIS A 19 29.41 2.95 -2.52
CA HIS A 19 28.50 2.88 -1.36
C HIS A 19 27.19 2.17 -1.70
N ARG A 20 27.27 0.84 -1.89
CA ARG A 20 26.07 0.01 -1.73
C ARG A 20 25.79 -0.03 -0.22
N PRO A 21 24.68 0.56 0.27
CA PRO A 21 24.32 0.37 1.67
C PRO A 21 24.22 -1.15 1.92
N PRO A 22 24.68 -1.65 3.07
CA PRO A 22 24.55 -3.06 3.40
C PRO A 22 23.09 -3.47 3.19
N LEU A 23 22.88 -4.62 2.54
CA LEU A 23 21.56 -5.20 2.32
C LEU A 23 20.84 -5.20 3.66
N VAL A 24 19.91 -4.27 3.85
CA VAL A 24 19.13 -4.17 5.08
C VAL A 24 18.41 -5.50 5.20
N LYS A 25 18.79 -6.33 6.18
CA LYS A 25 18.07 -7.55 6.49
C LYS A 25 16.66 -7.09 6.87
N HIS A 26 15.72 -7.23 5.94
CA HIS A 26 14.33 -6.91 6.22
C HIS A 26 13.95 -7.70 7.46
N GLN A 27 13.75 -7.01 8.59
CA GLN A 27 13.13 -7.64 9.75
C GLN A 27 11.86 -8.33 9.25
N PRO A 28 11.47 -9.48 9.83
CA PRO A 28 10.19 -10.10 9.53
C PRO A 28 9.09 -9.14 9.98
N HIS A 29 8.79 -8.17 9.12
CA HIS A 29 7.64 -7.29 9.27
C HIS A 29 6.46 -8.23 9.40
N LEU A 30 5.70 -8.09 10.47
CA LEU A 30 4.40 -8.73 10.64
C LEU A 30 3.61 -8.54 9.35
N ILE A 31 3.58 -9.57 8.51
CA ILE A 31 2.92 -9.52 7.23
C ILE A 31 1.43 -9.43 7.58
N LYS A 32 0.78 -8.35 7.14
CA LYS A 32 -0.64 -8.15 7.41
C LYS A 32 -1.45 -9.20 6.68
N GLU A 33 -1.79 -10.30 7.34
CA GLU A 33 -2.64 -11.31 6.73
C GLU A 33 -4.12 -10.92 6.82
N PHE A 34 -4.84 -11.23 5.75
CA PHE A 34 -6.26 -10.98 5.65
C PHE A 34 -6.99 -12.24 5.18
N ASN A 35 -8.16 -12.47 5.76
CA ASN A 35 -9.00 -13.61 5.43
C ASN A 35 -10.11 -13.19 4.44
N PRO A 36 -10.59 -14.11 3.57
CA PRO A 36 -11.80 -13.86 2.80
C PRO A 36 -12.97 -13.58 3.77
N GLY A 37 -13.76 -12.55 3.48
CA GLY A 37 -14.80 -12.03 4.36
C GLY A 37 -14.38 -10.89 5.27
N ASP A 38 -13.09 -10.59 5.41
CA ASP A 38 -12.64 -9.44 6.22
C ASP A 38 -13.08 -8.11 5.59
N ARG A 39 -13.65 -7.23 6.43
CA ARG A 39 -13.98 -5.85 6.06
C ARG A 39 -12.72 -4.99 6.08
N ILE A 40 -12.39 -4.40 4.93
CA ILE A 40 -11.17 -3.63 4.74
C ILE A 40 -11.45 -2.30 4.01
N GLN A 41 -10.44 -1.45 3.97
CA GLN A 41 -10.40 -0.28 3.11
C GLN A 41 -9.33 -0.50 2.04
N ALA A 42 -9.71 -0.31 0.78
CA ALA A 42 -8.82 -0.41 -0.38
C ALA A 42 -8.56 0.99 -0.93
N ARG A 43 -7.33 1.23 -1.42
CA ARG A 43 -6.98 2.50 -2.05
C ARG A 43 -7.64 2.63 -3.42
N ASP A 44 -8.30 3.77 -3.62
CA ASP A 44 -8.88 4.17 -4.90
C ASP A 44 -7.90 5.08 -5.66
N TYR A 45 -7.70 4.78 -6.93
CA TYR A 45 -6.81 5.52 -7.83
C TYR A 45 -7.60 6.17 -8.99
N THR A 46 -8.93 6.14 -8.95
CA THR A 46 -9.75 6.84 -9.93
C THR A 46 -9.42 8.34 -9.92
N VAL A 47 -9.18 8.89 -11.11
CA VAL A 47 -8.79 10.30 -11.31
C VAL A 47 -9.96 11.18 -10.85
N GLY A 48 -9.72 12.04 -9.86
CA GLY A 48 -10.73 12.96 -9.31
C GLY A 48 -11.36 12.53 -7.98
N SER A 49 -11.02 11.36 -7.43
CA SER A 49 -11.55 10.93 -6.14
C SER A 49 -10.91 11.68 -4.96
N THR A 50 -11.66 12.59 -4.35
CA THR A 50 -11.32 13.23 -3.06
C THR A 50 -11.14 12.19 -1.95
N GLN A 51 -11.82 11.04 -2.07
CA GLN A 51 -11.80 9.97 -1.09
C GLN A 51 -10.84 8.86 -1.53
N ARG A 52 -9.63 8.88 -0.99
CA ARG A 52 -8.51 7.98 -1.35
C ARG A 52 -8.72 6.53 -0.95
N TRP A 53 -9.66 6.25 -0.05
CA TRP A 53 -9.92 4.92 0.52
C TRP A 53 -11.39 4.59 0.36
N ARG A 54 -11.68 3.42 -0.20
CA ARG A 54 -13.03 2.88 -0.30
C ARG A 54 -13.16 1.61 0.52
N PHE A 55 -14.34 1.44 1.12
CA PHE A 55 -14.65 0.25 1.89
C PHE A 55 -14.98 -0.91 0.96
N GLY A 56 -14.59 -2.11 1.39
CA GLY A 56 -14.88 -3.33 0.68
C GLY A 56 -14.60 -4.55 1.53
N THR A 57 -14.93 -5.70 0.98
CA THR A 57 -14.75 -6.99 1.62
C THR A 57 -13.80 -7.83 0.77
N ILE A 58 -12.93 -8.60 1.41
CA ILE A 58 -12.03 -9.50 0.68
C ILE A 58 -12.84 -10.69 0.18
N GLN A 59 -12.82 -10.91 -1.14
CA GLN A 59 -13.47 -12.06 -1.76
C GLN A 59 -12.57 -13.29 -1.72
N GLU A 60 -11.32 -13.15 -2.16
CA GLU A 60 -10.35 -14.26 -2.24
C GLU A 60 -8.90 -13.75 -2.22
N ARG A 61 -8.00 -14.63 -1.76
CA ARG A 61 -6.55 -14.41 -1.82
C ARG A 61 -6.02 -15.01 -3.12
N LEU A 62 -5.53 -14.16 -4.02
CA LEU A 62 -5.01 -14.58 -5.33
C LEU A 62 -3.56 -15.07 -5.24
N GLY A 63 -2.80 -14.63 -4.22
CA GLY A 63 -1.41 -15.04 -4.02
C GLY A 63 -0.86 -14.56 -2.69
N ARG A 64 0.47 -14.55 -2.54
CA ARG A 64 1.10 -14.20 -1.25
C ARG A 64 0.75 -12.78 -0.78
N LEU A 65 0.67 -11.83 -1.72
CA LEU A 65 0.47 -10.41 -1.44
C LEU A 65 -0.72 -9.78 -2.18
N HIS A 66 -1.37 -10.54 -3.06
CA HIS A 66 -2.46 -10.05 -3.91
C HIS A 66 -3.81 -10.56 -3.41
N TYR A 67 -4.75 -9.63 -3.26
CA TYR A 67 -6.11 -9.92 -2.82
C TYR A 67 -7.12 -9.37 -3.82
N LYS A 68 -8.24 -10.09 -3.95
CA LYS A 68 -9.42 -9.65 -4.67
C LYS A 68 -10.42 -9.12 -3.67
N ILE A 69 -10.90 -7.91 -3.93
CA ILE A 69 -11.74 -7.14 -3.03
C ILE A 69 -13.00 -6.79 -3.80
N ILE A 70 -14.15 -6.97 -3.15
CA ILE A 70 -15.43 -6.46 -3.64
C ILE A 70 -15.75 -5.18 -2.86
N THR A 71 -15.81 -4.05 -3.54
CA THR A 71 -16.26 -2.78 -2.99
C THR A 71 -17.77 -2.84 -2.75
N ASP A 72 -18.30 -2.02 -1.87
CA ASP A 72 -19.76 -1.94 -1.62
C ASP A 72 -20.59 -1.62 -2.87
N ASP A 73 -20.00 -0.97 -3.88
CA ASP A 73 -20.66 -0.70 -5.16
C ASP A 73 -20.72 -1.93 -6.09
N GLY A 74 -20.24 -3.10 -5.64
CA GLY A 74 -20.16 -4.32 -6.43
C GLY A 74 -18.95 -4.40 -7.37
N CYS A 75 -18.10 -3.37 -7.40
CA CYS A 75 -16.88 -3.37 -8.19
C CYS A 75 -15.83 -4.32 -7.60
N VAL A 76 -15.19 -5.12 -8.46
CA VAL A 76 -14.15 -6.07 -8.07
C VAL A 76 -12.77 -5.48 -8.37
N TRP A 77 -11.94 -5.35 -7.34
CA TRP A 77 -10.58 -4.82 -7.43
C TRP A 77 -9.53 -5.86 -7.09
N ARG A 78 -8.41 -5.82 -7.80
CA ARG A 78 -7.18 -6.55 -7.47
C ARG A 78 -6.19 -5.57 -6.86
N ARG A 79 -5.77 -5.81 -5.60
CA ARG A 79 -4.87 -4.90 -4.87
C ARG A 79 -3.77 -5.66 -4.14
N HIS A 80 -2.65 -4.96 -3.97
CA HIS A 80 -1.52 -5.39 -3.15
C HIS A 80 -1.83 -5.17 -1.68
N ILE A 81 -1.23 -5.95 -0.79
CA ILE A 81 -1.39 -5.89 0.67
C ILE A 81 -1.16 -4.47 1.23
N ASP A 82 -0.22 -3.72 0.65
CA ASP A 82 0.11 -2.35 1.09
C ASP A 82 -0.96 -1.31 0.70
N HIS A 83 -1.81 -1.65 -0.26
CA HIS A 83 -2.92 -0.81 -0.71
C HIS A 83 -4.22 -1.15 0.02
N ILE A 84 -4.14 -1.98 1.06
CA ILE A 84 -5.26 -2.45 1.87
C ILE A 84 -5.00 -2.08 3.33
N GLN A 85 -6.02 -1.54 3.99
CA GLN A 85 -6.00 -1.29 5.42
C GLN A 85 -7.12 -2.08 6.09
N LYS A 86 -6.78 -2.75 7.20
CA LYS A 86 -7.77 -3.32 8.10
C LYS A 86 -8.52 -2.17 8.75
N LEU A 87 -9.83 -2.30 8.92
CA LEU A 87 -10.59 -1.33 9.69
C LEU A 87 -10.00 -1.31 11.11
N GLY A 88 -9.32 -0.22 11.47
CA GLY A 88 -8.78 -0.08 12.81
C GLY A 88 -9.92 -0.25 13.80
N ARG A 89 -9.82 -1.23 14.71
CA ARG A 89 -10.68 -1.25 15.89
C ARG A 89 -10.42 0.06 16.60
N ARG A 90 -11.36 1.01 16.49
CA ARG A 90 -11.41 2.11 17.44
C ARG A 90 -11.64 1.40 18.77
N ASN A 91 -10.66 1.50 19.66
CA ASN A 91 -10.85 1.13 21.05
C ASN A 91 -11.97 2.07 21.54
N CYS A 92 -13.22 1.59 21.50
CA CYS A 92 -14.31 2.23 22.20
C CYS A 92 -14.01 2.03 23.68
N SER A 93 -13.21 2.92 24.26
CA SER A 93 -13.28 3.16 25.70
C SER A 93 -14.66 3.75 25.95
N VAL A 94 -15.65 2.87 26.08
CA VAL A 94 -16.92 3.20 26.71
C VAL A 94 -16.57 3.67 28.11
N SER A 95 -16.51 4.98 28.30
CA SER A 95 -16.53 5.56 29.63
C SER A 95 -17.83 5.09 30.30
N PRO A 96 -17.79 4.35 31.41
CA PRO A 96 -18.99 4.05 32.16
C PRO A 96 -19.54 5.39 32.68
N LEU A 97 -20.76 5.73 32.32
CA LEU A 97 -21.52 6.76 33.03
C LEU A 97 -21.86 6.17 34.40
N TYR A 98 -21.22 6.69 35.45
CA TYR A 98 -21.70 6.65 36.82
C TYR A 98 -21.38 7.99 37.48
#